data_AF-A0A7R9W7K9-F1
#
_entry.id   AF-A0A7R9W7K9-F1
#
_cell.length_a   1.000
_cell.length_b   1.000
_cell.length_c   1.000
_cell.angle_alpha   90.00
_cell.angle_beta   90.00
_cell.angle_gamma   90.00
#
_symmetry.space_group_name_H-M   'P 1'
#
loop_
_entity.id
_entity.type
_entity.pdbx_description
1 polymer ?
#
loop_
_entity_poly.entity_id
_entity_poly.type
_entity_poly.pdbx_seq_one_letter_code
_entity_poly.pdbx_strand_id
1 'polypeptide(L)'
;KDTFPGRWDISAAGHVEAGVEDSSETARRELAEELGIELCVEEDVGGGPGGDNQLEFAFTVPAEQHRLGGCNCYEDVYFLREDSETTKFAVGGAEVSAVRWVELKDLEQALREGDEA
;
A
#
# COMPACT_ATOMS: atom_id res chain seq x y z
N LYS A 1 4.66 13.88 2.60
CA LYS A 1 5.68 13.29 1.71
C LYS A 1 6.46 14.38 0.98
N ASP A 2 7.74 14.14 0.70
CA ASP A 2 8.63 15.06 -0.04
C ASP A 2 8.43 14.94 -1.57
N THR A 3 8.06 13.75 -2.04
CA THR A 3 7.69 13.46 -3.44
C THR A 3 6.15 13.49 -3.57
N PHE A 4 5.64 14.13 -4.62
CA PHE A 4 4.21 14.21 -4.97
C PHE A 4 3.26 14.65 -3.82
N PRO A 5 3.53 15.77 -3.11
CA PRO A 5 2.68 16.21 -2.00
C PRO A 5 1.25 16.53 -2.46
N GLY A 6 0.27 16.07 -1.68
CA GLY A 6 -1.16 16.36 -1.91
C GLY A 6 -1.83 15.52 -2.99
N ARG A 7 -1.13 14.52 -3.55
CA ARG A 7 -1.68 13.56 -4.50
C ARG A 7 -2.27 12.33 -3.80
N TRP A 8 -3.21 11.66 -4.45
CA TRP A 8 -3.62 10.32 -4.07
C TRP A 8 -2.54 9.30 -4.45
N ASP A 9 -2.38 8.28 -3.61
CA ASP A 9 -1.43 7.19 -3.81
C ASP A 9 -2.16 5.85 -3.57
N ILE A 10 -1.47 4.75 -3.82
CA ILE A 10 -1.90 3.42 -3.35
C ILE A 10 -1.97 3.39 -1.82
N SER A 11 -2.53 2.31 -1.26
CA SER A 11 -2.87 2.24 0.17
C SER A 11 -1.69 2.48 1.12
N ALA A 12 -0.52 1.92 0.83
CA ALA A 12 0.72 2.14 1.57
C ALA A 12 1.91 1.81 0.65
N ALA A 13 3.01 2.53 0.79
CA ALA A 13 4.22 2.31 0.01
C ALA A 13 5.45 2.86 0.73
N GLY A 14 6.50 2.04 0.86
CA GLY A 14 7.75 2.43 1.49
C GLY A 14 8.95 1.62 1.02
N HIS A 15 10.11 1.94 1.57
CA HIS A 15 11.39 1.35 1.15
C HIS A 15 11.81 0.21 2.06
N VAL A 16 12.24 -0.89 1.45
CA VAL A 16 12.88 -1.99 2.18
C VAL A 16 14.26 -1.55 2.66
N GLU A 17 14.50 -1.63 3.97
CA GLU A 17 15.82 -1.34 4.54
C GLU A 17 16.76 -2.55 4.38
N ALA A 18 17.83 -2.34 3.62
CA ALA A 18 18.75 -3.41 3.25
C ALA A 18 19.38 -4.09 4.48
N GLY A 19 19.09 -5.38 4.65
CA GLY A 19 19.65 -6.21 5.72
C GLY A 19 18.94 -6.06 7.07
N VAL A 20 17.80 -5.36 7.11
CA VAL A 20 16.97 -5.23 8.31
C VAL A 20 15.66 -5.99 8.13
N GLU A 21 14.91 -5.68 7.08
CA GLU A 21 13.57 -6.24 6.81
C GLU A 21 13.50 -6.83 5.39
N ASP A 22 12.61 -7.79 5.18
CA ASP A 22 12.16 -8.16 3.83
C ASP A 22 10.99 -7.29 3.34
N SER A 23 10.60 -7.44 2.07
CA SER A 23 9.53 -6.63 1.47
C SER A 23 8.15 -6.89 2.08
N SER A 24 7.91 -8.08 2.64
CA SER A 24 6.64 -8.43 3.29
C SER A 24 6.55 -7.83 4.70
N GLU A 25 7.64 -7.83 5.45
CA GLU A 25 7.77 -7.16 6.75
C GLU A 25 7.62 -5.65 6.57
N THR A 26 8.32 -5.09 5.59
CA THR A 26 8.22 -3.67 5.21
C THR A 26 6.77 -3.30 4.86
N ALA A 27 6.09 -4.07 4.00
CA ALA A 27 4.72 -3.78 3.61
C ALA A 27 3.75 -3.77 4.81
N ARG A 28 3.93 -4.67 5.80
CA ARG A 28 3.13 -4.68 7.04
C ARG A 28 3.40 -3.45 7.90
N ARG A 29 4.67 -3.08 8.05
CA ARG A 29 5.10 -1.92 8.83
C ARG A 29 4.54 -0.63 8.24
N GLU A 30 4.75 -0.40 6.93
CA GLU A 30 4.24 0.81 6.23
C GLU A 30 2.72 0.89 6.29
N LEU A 31 2.02 -0.23 6.13
CA LEU A 31 0.56 -0.27 6.27
C LEU A 31 0.09 0.12 7.67
N ALA A 32 0.80 -0.31 8.72
CA ALA A 32 0.50 0.08 10.10
C ALA A 32 0.84 1.56 10.36
N GLU A 33 1.96 2.07 9.83
CA GLU A 33 2.39 3.46 10.00
C GLU A 33 1.50 4.47 9.25
N GLU A 34 1.17 4.18 7.98
CA GLU A 34 0.38 5.07 7.14
C GLU A 34 -1.12 4.97 7.44
N LEU A 35 -1.67 3.76 7.58
CA LEU A 35 -3.11 3.52 7.67
C LEU A 35 -3.60 3.02 9.04
N GLY A 36 -2.70 2.59 9.92
CA GLY A 36 -3.07 2.01 11.21
C GLY A 36 -3.63 0.58 11.11
N ILE A 37 -3.41 -0.12 10.00
CA ILE A 37 -3.85 -1.50 9.82
C ILE A 37 -2.73 -2.44 10.26
N GLU A 38 -2.93 -3.11 11.39
CA GLU A 38 -2.01 -4.11 11.92
C GLU A 38 -2.44 -5.51 11.47
N LEU A 39 -1.54 -6.24 10.81
CA LEU A 39 -1.78 -7.60 10.35
C LEU A 39 -1.14 -8.61 11.30
N CYS A 40 -1.90 -9.60 11.77
CA CYS A 40 -1.35 -10.70 12.53
C CYS A 40 -0.39 -11.54 11.67
N VAL A 41 0.81 -11.78 12.18
CA VAL A 41 1.74 -12.76 11.59
C VAL A 41 1.37 -14.12 12.18
N GLU A 42 0.48 -14.86 11.52
CA GLU A 42 0.16 -16.22 11.95
C GLU A 42 1.27 -17.18 11.54
N GLU A 43 2.26 -17.39 12.41
CA GLU A 43 3.18 -18.54 12.29
C GLU A 43 2.59 -19.84 12.88
N ASP A 44 1.40 -19.83 13.52
CA ASP A 44 1.01 -20.93 14.44
C ASP A 44 -0.45 -21.45 14.33
N VAL A 45 -1.15 -21.23 13.21
CA VAL A 45 -2.42 -21.95 12.95
C VAL A 45 -2.41 -22.46 11.51
N GLY A 46 -2.46 -23.79 11.36
CA GLY A 46 -2.44 -24.49 10.08
C GLY A 46 -3.47 -23.91 9.10
N GLY A 47 -2.98 -23.06 8.20
CA GLY A 47 -3.78 -22.27 7.28
C GLY A 47 -4.57 -23.14 6.32
N GLY A 48 -5.89 -23.13 6.48
CA GLY A 48 -6.79 -23.33 5.35
C GLY A 48 -6.78 -22.08 4.45
N PRO A 49 -7.18 -22.20 3.19
CA PRO A 49 -7.21 -21.06 2.27
C PRO A 49 -8.32 -20.08 2.70
N GLY A 50 -7.96 -18.88 3.16
CA GLY A 50 -8.91 -17.79 3.37
C GLY A 50 -8.90 -17.13 4.76
N GLY A 51 -7.74 -16.71 5.26
CA GLY A 51 -7.72 -15.70 6.32
C GLY A 51 -7.96 -14.32 5.69
N ASP A 52 -9.10 -13.70 5.95
CA ASP A 52 -9.54 -12.40 5.37
C ASP A 52 -8.69 -11.19 5.81
N ASN A 53 -7.44 -11.37 6.24
CA ASN A 53 -6.57 -10.31 6.76
C ASN A 53 -5.07 -10.64 6.58
N GLN A 54 -4.67 -11.10 5.39
CA GLN A 54 -3.28 -11.40 5.06
C GLN A 54 -2.85 -10.66 3.78
N LEU A 55 -1.60 -10.20 3.75
CA LEU A 55 -0.99 -9.69 2.52
C LEU A 55 -0.61 -10.87 1.62
N GLU A 56 -1.20 -10.90 0.42
CA GLU A 56 -0.86 -11.84 -0.64
C GLU A 56 0.12 -11.17 -1.60
N PHE A 57 1.31 -11.76 -1.76
CA PHE A 57 2.26 -11.30 -2.78
C PHE A 57 1.69 -11.53 -4.18
N ALA A 58 1.66 -10.47 -4.99
CA ALA A 58 1.14 -10.52 -6.34
C ALA A 58 2.28 -10.65 -7.37
N PHE A 59 3.17 -9.66 -7.43
CA PHE A 59 4.26 -9.59 -8.41
C PHE A 59 5.28 -8.51 -8.06
N THR A 60 6.45 -8.58 -8.69
CA THR A 60 7.47 -7.53 -8.68
C THR A 60 7.47 -6.80 -10.02
N VAL A 61 7.52 -5.45 -9.99
CA VAL A 61 7.54 -4.62 -11.21
C VAL A 61 8.68 -3.60 -11.16
N PRO A 62 9.38 -3.31 -12.28
CA PRO A 62 10.30 -2.18 -12.34
C PRO A 62 9.53 -0.86 -12.40
N ALA A 63 9.86 0.07 -11.52
CA ALA A 63 9.34 1.43 -11.50
C ALA A 63 10.44 2.40 -11.98
N GLU A 64 10.24 3.00 -13.16
CA GLU A 64 11.18 3.96 -13.77
C GLU A 64 10.78 5.42 -13.48
N GLN A 65 10.66 5.77 -12.19
CA GLN A 65 10.11 7.06 -11.76
C GLN A 65 11.12 8.22 -11.81
N HIS A 66 12.38 7.97 -12.18
CA HIS A 66 13.43 9.00 -12.17
C HIS A 66 13.05 10.27 -12.95
N ARG A 67 12.38 10.12 -14.11
CA ARG A 67 11.97 11.27 -14.94
C ARG A 67 10.85 12.10 -14.32
N LEU A 68 10.14 11.55 -13.33
CA LEU A 68 9.02 12.17 -12.63
C LEU A 68 9.45 12.77 -11.27
N GLY A 69 10.73 12.70 -10.92
CA GLY A 69 11.26 13.18 -9.64
C GLY A 69 11.37 12.10 -8.55
N GLY A 70 11.00 10.85 -8.87
CA GLY A 70 11.23 9.68 -8.00
C GLY A 70 12.61 9.05 -8.22
N CYS A 71 12.80 7.85 -7.69
CA CYS A 71 13.97 6.99 -7.98
C CYS A 71 13.53 5.81 -8.86
N ASN A 72 14.50 5.18 -9.54
CA ASN A 72 14.21 3.91 -10.19
C ASN A 72 14.35 2.79 -9.16
N CYS A 73 13.33 1.93 -9.05
CA CYS A 73 13.30 0.84 -8.09
C CYS A 73 12.59 -0.39 -8.68
N TYR A 74 12.68 -1.51 -7.96
CA TYR A 74 11.74 -2.62 -8.12
C TYR A 74 10.74 -2.54 -6.98
N GLU A 75 9.47 -2.69 -7.30
CA GLU A 75 8.36 -2.65 -6.35
C GLU A 75 7.77 -4.04 -6.23
N ASP A 76 7.77 -4.59 -5.01
CA ASP A 76 7.03 -5.80 -4.67
C ASP A 76 5.59 -5.41 -4.31
N VAL A 77 4.63 -5.94 -5.05
CA VAL A 77 3.21 -5.58 -4.91
C VAL A 77 2.48 -6.67 -4.14
N TYR A 78 1.72 -6.23 -3.14
CA TYR A 78 0.88 -7.10 -2.30
C TYR A 78 -0.58 -6.65 -2.36
N PHE A 79 -1.50 -7.61 -2.25
CA PHE A 79 -2.92 -7.35 -2.07
C PHE A 79 -3.37 -7.70 -0.66
N LEU A 80 -4.16 -6.80 -0.08
CA LEU A 80 -4.90 -7.04 1.15
C LEU A 80 -6.39 -6.94 0.82
N ARG A 81 -7.17 -7.90 1.32
CA ARG A 81 -8.64 -7.87 1.25
C ARG A 81 -9.17 -7.32 2.57
N GLU A 82 -10.01 -6.30 2.49
CA GLU A 82 -10.59 -5.60 3.63
C GLU A 82 -12.06 -5.26 3.36
N ASP A 83 -12.85 -5.11 4.42
CA ASP A 83 -14.25 -4.70 4.32
C ASP A 83 -14.39 -3.20 4.60
N SER A 84 -14.69 -2.45 3.54
CA SER A 84 -14.84 -0.99 3.60
C SER A 84 -15.81 -0.44 4.65
N GLU A 85 -16.81 -1.23 5.07
CA GLU A 85 -17.78 -0.81 6.08
C GLU A 85 -17.24 -0.92 7.51
N THR A 86 -16.23 -1.78 7.72
CA THR A 86 -15.74 -2.13 9.06
C THR A 86 -14.28 -1.75 9.29
N THR A 87 -13.47 -1.62 8.24
CA THR A 87 -12.08 -1.19 8.32
C THR A 87 -12.00 0.21 8.91
N LYS A 88 -11.19 0.36 9.96
CA LYS A 88 -10.93 1.64 10.62
C LYS A 88 -9.51 2.06 10.32
N PHE A 89 -9.37 3.25 9.74
CA PHE A 89 -8.06 3.86 9.49
C PHE A 89 -7.67 4.78 10.64
N ALA A 90 -6.39 4.77 10.99
CA ALA A 90 -5.79 5.71 11.93
C ALA A 90 -4.89 6.70 11.17
N VAL A 91 -5.53 7.64 10.45
CA VAL A 91 -4.82 8.71 9.72
C VAL A 91 -4.29 9.73 10.72
N GLY A 92 -2.97 9.86 10.91
CA GLY A 92 -2.47 10.86 11.85
C GLY A 92 -0.99 10.85 12.26
N GLY A 93 -0.07 10.28 11.47
CA GLY A 93 1.35 10.19 11.80
C GLY A 93 2.25 11.28 11.19
N ALA A 94 2.32 11.36 9.85
CA ALA A 94 3.11 12.36 9.11
C ALA A 94 2.96 12.24 7.58
N GLU A 95 2.56 11.07 7.06
CA GLU A 95 2.69 10.78 5.63
C GLU A 95 1.42 10.97 4.81
N VAL A 96 0.26 10.58 5.37
CA VAL A 96 -1.06 10.66 4.71
C VAL A 96 -2.00 11.65 5.41
N SER A 97 -2.77 12.39 4.62
CA SER A 97 -3.74 13.39 5.11
C SER A 97 -5.20 12.95 5.02
N ALA A 98 -5.50 11.93 4.21
CA ALA A 98 -6.84 11.41 4.00
C ALA A 98 -6.77 9.99 3.43
N VAL A 99 -7.85 9.22 3.62
CA VAL A 99 -8.04 7.89 3.03
C VAL A 99 -9.41 7.84 2.39
N ARG A 100 -9.51 7.13 1.26
CA ARG A 100 -10.76 6.96 0.53
C ARG A 100 -10.80 5.58 -0.13
N TRP A 101 -11.93 4.90 0.02
CA TRP A 101 -12.29 3.78 -0.84
C TRP A 101 -12.72 4.29 -2.22
N VAL A 102 -12.14 3.73 -3.27
CA VAL A 102 -12.42 4.10 -4.66
C VAL A 102 -12.84 2.86 -5.43
N GLU A 103 -13.96 2.96 -6.14
CA GLU A 103 -14.39 1.94 -7.09
C GLU A 103 -13.40 1.86 -8.25
N LEU A 104 -12.99 0.65 -8.65
CA LEU A 104 -12.00 0.47 -9.71
C LEU A 104 -12.39 1.18 -11.02
N LYS A 105 -13.68 1.16 -11.37
CA LYS A 105 -14.21 1.85 -12.56
C LYS A 105 -14.02 3.37 -12.50
N ASP A 106 -14.11 3.97 -11.31
CA ASP A 106 -13.97 5.41 -11.13
C ASP A 106 -12.48 5.79 -11.23
N LEU A 107 -11.60 4.96 -10.68
CA LEU A 107 -10.14 5.10 -10.85
C LEU A 107 -9.73 4.98 -12.32
N GLU A 108 -10.24 3.97 -13.03
CA GLU A 108 -9.98 3.81 -14.47
C GLU A 108 -10.47 5.01 -15.28
N GLN A 109 -11.63 5.56 -14.92
CA GLN A 109 -12.18 6.74 -15.59
C GLN A 109 -11.29 7.97 -15.34
N ALA A 110 -10.89 8.22 -14.09
CA ALA A 110 -10.00 9.33 -13.74
C ALA A 110 -8.65 9.24 -14.49
N LEU A 111 -8.09 8.04 -14.60
CA LEU A 111 -6.87 7.81 -15.38
C LEU A 111 -7.05 8.08 -16.88
N ARG A 112 -8.21 7.73 -17.47
CA ARG A 112 -8.51 7.98 -18.89
C ARG A 112 -8.74 9.46 -19.18
N GLU A 113 -9.35 10.18 -18.23
CA GLU A 113 -9.69 11.60 -18.38
C GLU A 113 -8.50 12.53 -18.08
N GLY A 114 -7.41 11.98 -17.53
CA GLY A 114 -6.19 12.72 -17.23
C GLY A 114 -6.35 13.57 -15.98
N ASP A 115 -6.75 12.94 -14.88
CA ASP A 115 -6.87 13.62 -13.59
C ASP A 115 -5.52 14.22 -13.16
N GLU A 116 -5.53 15.53 -12.84
CA GLU A 116 -4.39 16.26 -12.31
C GLU A 116 -4.51 16.51 -10.79
N ALA A 117 -5.50 15.90 -10.13
CA ALA A 117 -5.71 15.97 -8.69
C ALA A 117 -4.64 15.22 -7.88
#